data_AF-A0A8K9UWL7-F1
#
_entry.id   AF-A0A8K9UWL7-F1
#
_cell.length_a   1.000
_cell.length_b   1.000
_cell.length_c   1.000
_cell.angle_alpha   90.00
_cell.angle_beta   90.00
_cell.angle_gamma   90.00
#
_symmetry.space_group_name_H-M   'P 1'
#
loop_
_entity.id
_entity.type
_entity.pdbx_description
1 polymer ?
#
loop_
_entity_poly.entity_id
_entity_poly.type
_entity_poly.pdbx_seq_one_letter_code
_entity_poly.pdbx_strand_id
1 'polypeptide(L)' 'MGVKFTRLKTQLEDEFPGDLEITGESTPSTSGWFEVEVNGKLVHSKKEGSGFVDNEQKMATLVDAIDKVLGK' A
#
# COMPACT_ATOMS: atom_id res chain seq x y z
N MET A 1 -4.18 -16.08 0.59
CA MET A 1 -3.77 -14.77 0.04
C MET A 1 -5.03 -14.07 -0.45
N GLY A 2 -5.40 -12.93 0.14
CA GLY A 2 -6.67 -12.27 -0.20
C GLY A 2 -6.57 -11.52 -1.52
N VAL A 3 -7.53 -11.72 -2.42
CA VAL A 3 -7.61 -11.08 -3.75
C VAL A 3 -7.46 -9.55 -3.72
N LYS A 4 -7.85 -8.92 -2.61
CA LYS A 4 -7.76 -7.47 -2.41
C LYS A 4 -6.30 -6.97 -2.28
N PHE A 5 -5.42 -7.76 -1.67
CA PHE A 5 -4.00 -7.38 -1.51
C PHE A 5 -3.28 -7.45 -2.85
N THR A 6 -3.47 -8.54 -3.60
CA THR A 6 -2.83 -8.72 -4.91
C THR A 6 -3.20 -7.59 -5.85
N ARG A 7 -4.49 -7.24 -5.94
CA ARG A 7 -4.96 -6.16 -6.82
C ARG A 7 -4.37 -4.80 -6.42
N LEU A 8 -4.26 -4.51 -5.13
CA LEU A 8 -3.68 -3.26 -4.66
C LEU A 8 -2.17 -3.21 -4.94
N LYS A 9 -1.45 -4.31 -4.64
CA LYS A 9 -0.02 -4.45 -4.94
C LYS A 9 0.26 -4.24 -6.43
N THR A 10 -0.49 -4.92 -7.29
CA THR A 10 -0.33 -4.81 -8.74
C THR A 10 -0.59 -3.40 -9.25
N GLN A 11 -1.65 -2.71 -8.80
CA GLN A 11 -1.89 -1.33 -9.26
C GLN A 11 -0.79 -0.37 -8.81
N LEU A 12 -0.31 -0.50 -7.57
CA LEU A 12 0.78 0.34 -7.07
C LEU A 12 2.09 0.05 -7.81
N GLU A 13 2.41 -1.22 -8.08
CA GLU A 13 3.57 -1.61 -8.89
C GLU A 13 3.45 -1.15 -10.35
N ASP A 14 2.24 -1.07 -10.91
CA ASP A 14 2.00 -0.56 -12.27
C ASP A 14 2.19 0.96 -12.34
N GLU A 15 1.72 1.69 -11.33
CA GLU A 15 1.82 3.15 -11.26
C GLU A 15 3.23 3.63 -10.88
N PHE A 16 3.94 2.85 -10.05
CA PHE A 16 5.30 3.13 -9.58
C PHE A 16 6.21 1.88 -9.66
N PRO A 17 6.62 1.49 -10.88
CA PRO A 17 7.40 0.28 -11.08
C PRO A 17 8.81 0.40 -10.49
N GLY A 18 9.07 -0.35 -9.41
CA GLY A 18 10.40 -0.49 -8.80
C GLY A 18 10.77 0.59 -7.77
N ASP A 19 9.89 1.56 -7.53
CA ASP A 19 10.07 2.64 -6.55
C ASP A 19 9.34 2.40 -5.22
N LEU A 20 8.49 1.37 -5.19
CA LEU A 20 7.64 1.00 -4.06
C LEU A 20 8.00 -0.36 -3.48
N GLU A 21 8.07 -0.45 -2.16
CA GLU A 21 8.13 -1.70 -1.43
C GLU A 21 6.82 -1.93 -0.66
N ILE A 22 6.09 -2.97 -1.06
CA ILE A 22 4.78 -3.29 -0.49
C ILE A 22 4.92 -4.58 0.31
N THR A 23 4.80 -4.46 1.63
CA THR A 23 4.86 -5.59 2.55
C THR A 23 3.48 -5.86 3.13
N GLY A 24 3.11 -7.14 3.17
CA GLY A 24 1.80 -7.54 3.69
C GLY A 24 1.85 -8.94 4.25
N GLU A 25 1.71 -9.04 5.57
CA GLU A 25 1.68 -10.34 6.24
C GLU A 25 0.23 -10.78 6.45
N SER A 26 -0.13 -11.91 5.84
CA SER A 26 -1.42 -12.55 6.06
C SER A 26 -1.31 -13.49 7.25
N THR A 27 -1.50 -12.98 8.47
CA THR A 27 -1.59 -13.83 9.65
C THR A 27 -2.91 -14.61 9.65
N PRO A 28 -2.91 -15.95 9.78
CA PRO A 28 -4.15 -16.75 9.76
C PRO A 28 -5.08 -16.49 10.95
N SER A 29 -4.58 -15.89 12.04
CA SER A 29 -5.34 -15.63 13.28
C SER A 29 -5.59 -14.15 13.59
N THR A 30 -5.10 -13.21 12.79
CA THR A 30 -5.24 -11.77 13.01
C THR A 30 -5.50 -11.07 11.69
N SER A 31 -6.32 -10.02 11.69
CA SER A 31 -6.53 -9.15 10.53
C SER A 31 -5.19 -8.75 9.94
N GLY A 32 -4.83 -9.35 8.79
CA GLY A 32 -3.52 -9.17 8.19
C GLY A 32 -3.15 -7.70 8.02
N TRP A 33 -1.87 -7.42 8.20
CA TRP A 33 -1.25 -6.10 8.16
C TRP A 33 -0.84 -5.78 6.72
N PHE A 34 -0.88 -4.51 6.36
CA PHE A 34 -0.53 -4.03 5.04
C PHE A 34 0.23 -2.72 5.19
N GLU A 35 1.46 -2.70 4.73
CA GLU A 35 2.36 -1.56 4.86
C GLU A 35 2.98 -1.27 3.48
N VAL A 36 2.96 0.00 3.12
CA VAL A 36 3.57 0.50 1.89
C VAL A 36 4.66 1.47 2.30
N GLU A 37 5.87 1.16 1.85
CA GLU A 37 7.05 1.95 2.09
C GLU A 37 7.66 2.39 0.76
N VAL A 38 8.14 3.62 0.71
CA VAL A 38 8.72 4.24 -0.49
C VAL A 38 10.05 4.82 -0.12
N ASN A 39 11.14 4.31 -0.72
CA ASN A 39 12.49 4.81 -0.42
C ASN A 39 12.81 4.87 1.10
N GLY A 40 12.35 3.90 1.89
CA GLY A 40 12.56 3.88 3.34
C GLY A 40 11.56 4.73 4.15
N LYS A 41 10.52 5.26 3.52
CA LYS A 41 9.50 6.10 4.17
C LYS A 41 8.13 5.42 4.11
N LEU A 42 7.58 5.12 5.28
CA LEU A 42 6.25 4.53 5.42
C LEU A 42 5.19 5.54 4.95
N VAL A 43 4.57 5.28 3.80
CA VAL A 43 3.51 6.14 3.24
C VAL A 43 2.13 5.70 3.68
N HIS A 44 1.96 4.40 3.97
CA HIS A 44 0.69 3.86 4.43
C HIS A 44 0.89 2.65 5.32
N SER A 45 0.21 2.66 6.47
CA SER A 45 0.12 1.52 7.35
C SER A 45 -1.33 1.24 7.68
N LYS A 46 -1.78 0.04 7.32
CA LYS A 46 -3.08 -0.48 7.75
C LYS A 46 -3.12 -0.73 9.25
N LYS A 47 -1.96 -1.03 9.86
CA LYS A 47 -1.82 -1.27 11.30
C LYS A 47 -2.14 -0.01 12.11
N GLU A 48 -1.82 1.17 11.57
CA GLU A 48 -2.05 2.45 12.23
C GLU A 48 -3.48 2.99 12.08
N GLY A 49 -4.40 2.20 11.51
CA GLY A 49 -5.82 2.55 11.42
C GLY A 49 -6.27 3.15 10.08
N SER A 50 -5.36 3.32 9.12
CA SER A 50 -5.73 3.74 7.74
C SER A 50 -6.66 2.74 7.05
N GLY A 51 -6.70 1.50 7.56
CA GLY A 51 -7.56 0.45 7.05
C GLY A 51 -7.11 -0.07 5.69
N PHE A 52 -7.91 -0.93 5.09
CA PHE A 52 -7.62 -1.45 3.76
C PHE A 52 -7.91 -0.37 2.70
N VAL A 53 -7.08 -0.33 1.66
CA VAL A 53 -7.29 0.55 0.50
C VAL A 53 -8.20 -0.21 -0.46
N ASP A 54 -9.50 -0.13 -0.22
CA ASP A 54 -10.54 -0.78 -1.03
C ASP A 54 -11.41 0.22 -1.79
N ASN A 55 -11.16 1.52 -1.61
CA ASN A 55 -11.85 2.62 -2.26
C ASN A 55 -10.86 3.44 -3.11
N GLU A 56 -11.32 3.94 -4.26
CA GLU A 56 -10.54 4.79 -5.15
C GLU A 56 -10.01 6.04 -4.44
N GLN A 57 -10.78 6.65 -3.53
CA GLN A 57 -10.32 7.82 -2.76
C GLN A 57 -9.10 7.51 -1.88
N LYS A 58 -9.12 6.36 -1.20
CA LYS A 58 -7.97 5.92 -0.38
C LYS A 58 -6.78 5.60 -1.26
N MET A 59 -7.05 5.02 -2.43
CA MET A 59 -6.01 4.68 -3.39
C MET A 59 -5.36 5.93 -3.96
N ALA A 60 -6.14 6.93 -4.37
CA ALA A 60 -5.65 8.23 -4.81
C ALA A 60 -4.84 8.95 -3.71
N THR A 61 -5.27 8.88 -2.45
CA THR A 61 -4.53 9.46 -1.31
C THR A 61 -3.18 8.77 -1.12
N LEU A 62 -3.15 7.43 -1.27
CA LEU A 62 -1.92 6.65 -1.21
C LEU A 62 -0.98 7.00 -2.35
N VAL A 63 -1.49 7.04 -3.58
CA VAL A 63 -0.75 7.41 -4.79
C VAL A 63 -0.20 8.83 -4.68
N ASP A 64 -0.98 9.82 -4.22
CA ASP A 64 -0.52 11.19 -3.96
C ASP A 64 0.58 11.24 -2.89
N ALA A 65 0.44 10.46 -1.80
CA ALA A 65 1.46 10.38 -0.78
C ALA A 65 2.76 9.77 -1.30
N ILE A 66 2.67 8.72 -2.13
CA ILE A 66 3.80 8.10 -2.82
C ILE A 66 4.46 9.08 -3.77
N ASP A 67 3.67 9.73 -4.63
CA ASP A 67 4.13 10.69 -5.63
C ASP A 67 4.88 11.85 -4.97
N LYS A 68 4.35 12.37 -3.85
CA LYS A 68 5.06 13.36 -3.01
C LYS A 68 6.37 12.86 -2.41
N VAL A 69 6.48 11.58 -2.08
CA VAL A 69 7.72 11.00 -1.55
C VAL A 69 8.73 10.76 -2.66
N LEU A 70 8.28 10.34 -3.84
CA LEU A 70 9.11 10.17 -5.02
C LEU A 70 9.48 11.50 -5.67
N GLY A 71 8.74 12.57 -5.37
CA GLY A 71 8.96 13.90 -5.94
C GLY A 71 8.71 13.96 -7.43
N LYS A 72 7.74 13.17 -7.93
CA LYS A 72 7.36 13.14 -9.34
C LYS A 72 6.38 14.26 -9.72
#